data_AF-Q54UN6-F1
#
_entry.id   AF-Q54UN6-F1
#
_cell.length_a   1.000
_cell.length_b   1.000
_cell.length_c   1.000
_cell.angle_alpha   90.00
_cell.angle_beta   90.00
_cell.angle_gamma   90.00
#
_symmetry.space_group_name_H-M   'P 1'
#
loop_
_entity.id
_entity.type
_entity.pdbx_description
1 polymer ?
#
loop_
_entity_poly.entity_id
_entity_poly.type
_entity_poly.pdbx_seq_one_letter_code
_entity_poly.pdbx_strand_id
1 'polypeptide(L)'
;MSDNGAKLRDAAKSGNEELVKSLIAEGPSSILDYKDRSGFTPLHMAAMFGHQNICTILLQAGASNDIKTVDDETACDVAKTVTLGNFIKNFKK
;
A
#
# COMPACT_ATOMS: atom_id res chain seq x y z
N MET A 1 -20.90 -3.65 -2.52
CA MET A 1 -20.10 -4.38 -3.52
C MET A 1 -18.66 -4.27 -3.08
N SER A 2 -18.14 -5.38 -2.54
CA SER A 2 -16.75 -5.69 -2.19
C SER A 2 -15.85 -4.52 -1.78
N ASP A 3 -15.87 -4.17 -0.50
CA ASP A 3 -14.86 -3.35 0.19
C ASP A 3 -13.45 -3.99 0.18
N ASN A 4 -13.10 -4.82 -0.81
CA ASN A 4 -11.84 -5.55 -0.89
C ASN A 4 -10.64 -4.60 -0.87
N GLY A 5 -10.76 -3.42 -1.50
CA GLY A 5 -9.74 -2.37 -1.39
C GLY A 5 -9.59 -1.83 0.03
N ALA A 6 -10.70 -1.61 0.75
CA ALA A 6 -10.66 -1.22 2.15
C ALA A 6 -10.09 -2.32 3.04
N LYS A 7 -10.46 -3.59 2.81
CA LYS A 7 -9.90 -4.75 3.50
C LYS A 7 -8.40 -4.89 3.26
N LEU A 8 -7.94 -4.69 2.02
CA LEU A 8 -6.51 -4.74 1.69
C LEU A 8 -5.75 -3.62 2.39
N ARG A 9 -6.32 -2.42 2.44
CA ARG A 9 -5.75 -1.28 3.19
C ARG A 9 -5.67 -1.59 4.69
N ASP A 10 -6.70 -2.19 5.27
CA ASP A 10 -6.73 -2.54 6.69
C ASP A 10 -5.75 -3.71 7.01
N ALA A 11 -5.63 -4.69 6.12
CA ALA A 11 -4.62 -5.75 6.19
C ALA A 11 -3.19 -5.19 6.10
N ALA A 12 -2.97 -4.22 5.19
CA ALA A 12 -1.70 -3.54 5.05
C ALA A 12 -1.33 -2.71 6.29
N LYS A 13 -2.29 -2.01 6.89
CA LYS A 13 -2.13 -1.28 8.16
C LYS A 13 -1.76 -2.21 9.32
N SER A 14 -2.44 -3.35 9.43
CA SER A 14 -2.25 -4.31 10.53
C SER A 14 -0.96 -5.14 10.44
N GLY A 15 -0.30 -5.19 9.28
CA GLY A 15 0.88 -6.02 9.10
C GLY A 15 0.56 -7.48 8.74
N ASN A 16 -0.68 -7.79 8.34
CA ASN A 16 -1.08 -9.16 8.02
C ASN A 16 -0.70 -9.54 6.58
N GLU A 17 0.55 -10.00 6.40
CA GLU A 17 1.10 -10.40 5.09
C GLU A 17 0.30 -11.50 4.39
N GLU A 18 -0.20 -12.49 5.13
CA GLU A 18 -0.97 -13.60 4.58
C GLU A 18 -2.30 -13.12 4.01
N LEU A 19 -3.02 -12.28 4.76
CA LEU A 19 -4.27 -11.69 4.31
C LEU A 19 -4.05 -10.75 3.12
N VAL A 20 -2.96 -9.97 3.11
CA VAL A 20 -2.59 -9.13 1.95
C VAL A 20 -2.40 -10.00 0.72
N LYS A 21 -1.63 -11.10 0.81
CA LYS A 21 -1.40 -12.02 -0.32
C LYS A 21 -2.69 -12.65 -0.80
N SER A 22 -3.55 -13.12 0.11
CA SER A 22 -4.85 -13.70 -0.23
C SER A 22 -5.75 -12.72 -0.97
N LEU A 23 -5.89 -11.49 -0.45
CA LEU A 23 -6.72 -10.45 -1.06
C LEU A 23 -6.22 -10.04 -2.45
N ILE A 24 -4.90 -9.98 -2.65
CA ILE A 24 -4.31 -9.68 -3.96
C ILE A 24 -4.53 -10.84 -4.94
N ALA A 25 -4.42 -12.09 -4.48
CA ALA A 25 -4.60 -13.26 -5.34
C ALA A 25 -6.06 -13.49 -5.75
N GLU A 26 -7.02 -13.21 -4.86
CA GLU A 26 -8.45 -13.39 -5.10
C GLU A 26 -9.11 -12.15 -5.72
N GLY A 27 -8.53 -10.98 -5.51
CA GLY A 27 -9.09 -9.69 -5.90
C GLY A 27 -8.67 -9.22 -7.29
N PRO A 28 -9.47 -8.35 -7.92
CA PRO A 28 -9.03 -7.66 -9.13
C PRO A 28 -7.88 -6.70 -8.80
N SER A 29 -6.95 -6.51 -9.73
CA SER A 29 -5.79 -5.62 -9.55
C SER A 29 -6.16 -4.17 -9.17
N SER A 30 -7.38 -3.73 -9.45
CA SER A 30 -7.90 -2.41 -9.07
C SER A 30 -7.96 -2.16 -7.56
N ILE A 31 -7.90 -3.19 -6.70
CA ILE A 31 -7.87 -3.00 -5.25
C ILE A 31 -6.54 -2.44 -4.74
N LEU A 32 -5.45 -2.60 -5.49
CA LEU A 32 -4.10 -2.20 -5.09
C LEU A 32 -3.97 -0.68 -4.89
N ASP A 33 -4.71 0.07 -5.70
CA ASP A 33 -4.70 1.54 -5.74
C ASP A 33 -5.99 2.14 -5.15
N TYR A 34 -6.77 1.34 -4.41
CA TYR A 34 -8.01 1.79 -3.79
C TYR A 34 -7.74 2.81 -2.68
N LYS A 35 -8.26 4.03 -2.86
CA LYS A 35 -8.07 5.15 -1.94
C LYS A 35 -9.21 5.24 -0.92
N ASP A 36 -8.87 5.61 0.31
CA ASP A 36 -9.86 6.09 1.27
C ASP A 36 -10.24 7.56 1.03
N ARG A 37 -11.06 8.13 1.92
CA ARG A 37 -11.50 9.55 1.81
C ARG A 37 -10.37 10.56 1.89
N SER A 38 -9.24 10.18 2.50
CA SER A 38 -8.03 11.00 2.61
C SER A 38 -7.01 10.66 1.51
N GLY A 39 -7.37 9.80 0.55
CA GLY A 39 -6.49 9.43 -0.56
C GLY A 39 -5.49 8.30 -0.24
N PHE A 40 -5.56 7.69 0.94
CA PHE A 40 -4.60 6.66 1.34
C PHE A 40 -4.90 5.31 0.65
N THR A 41 -3.87 4.77 0.00
CA THR A 41 -3.86 3.42 -0.58
C THR A 41 -3.33 2.39 0.43
N PRO A 42 -3.47 1.07 0.16
CA PRO A 42 -2.79 0.03 0.94
C PRO A 42 -1.28 0.26 1.09
N LEU A 43 -0.62 0.79 0.05
CA LEU A 43 0.81 1.07 0.10
C LEU A 43 1.15 2.21 1.06
N HIS A 44 0.33 3.27 1.12
CA HIS A 44 0.49 4.34 2.13
C HIS A 44 0.39 3.78 3.55
N MET A 45 -0.59 2.90 3.81
CA MET A 45 -0.73 2.28 5.13
C MET A 45 0.46 1.40 5.47
N ALA A 46 0.90 0.53 4.55
CA ALA A 46 2.07 -0.31 4.79
C ALA A 46 3.32 0.54 5.10
N ALA A 47 3.54 1.63 4.35
CA ALA A 47 4.65 2.54 4.53
C ALA A 47 4.60 3.27 5.88
N MET A 48 3.44 3.85 6.22
CA MET A 48 3.21 4.62 7.45
C MET A 48 3.36 3.76 8.71
N PHE A 49 2.97 2.49 8.66
CA PHE A 49 3.15 1.56 9.78
C PHE A 49 4.50 0.82 9.77
N GLY A 50 5.30 0.97 8.71
CA GLY A 50 6.65 0.43 8.59
C GLY A 50 6.73 -1.03 8.15
N HIS A 51 5.66 -1.54 7.53
CA HIS A 51 5.57 -2.93 7.06
C HIS A 51 6.25 -3.10 5.70
N GLN A 52 7.60 -3.12 5.71
CA GLN A 52 8.41 -3.19 4.49
C GLN A 52 8.09 -4.42 3.61
N ASN A 53 7.83 -5.58 4.23
CA ASN A 53 7.45 -6.79 3.49
C ASN A 53 6.13 -6.59 2.72
N ILE A 54 5.14 -5.95 3.34
CA ILE A 54 3.87 -5.63 2.70
C ILE A 54 4.06 -4.60 1.58
N CYS A 55 4.90 -3.58 1.80
CA CYS A 55 5.25 -2.63 0.74
C CYS A 55 5.81 -3.38 -0.47
N THR A 56 6.71 -4.33 -0.24
CA THR A 56 7.31 -5.17 -1.30
C THR A 56 6.24 -5.99 -2.02
N ILE A 57 5.35 -6.68 -1.30
CA ILE A 57 4.26 -7.48 -1.88
C ILE A 57 3.35 -6.61 -2.76
N LEU A 58 2.94 -5.44 -2.27
CA LEU A 58 2.07 -4.52 -3.01
C LEU A 58 2.75 -3.98 -4.27
N LEU A 59 4.01 -3.57 -4.17
CA LEU A 59 4.78 -3.06 -5.31
C LEU A 59 5.01 -4.15 -6.38
N GLN A 60 5.31 -5.38 -5.95
CA GLN A 60 5.41 -6.55 -6.85
C GLN A 60 4.09 -6.89 -7.52
N ALA A 61 2.96 -6.71 -6.81
CA ALA A 61 1.63 -6.88 -7.38
C ALA A 61 1.24 -5.77 -8.37
N GLY A 62 2.03 -4.69 -8.46
CA GLY A 62 1.80 -3.59 -9.39
C GLY A 62 1.11 -2.37 -8.78
N ALA A 63 1.05 -2.25 -7.45
CA ALA A 63 0.55 -1.05 -6.78
C ALA A 63 1.37 0.18 -7.19
N SER A 64 0.68 1.31 -7.39
CA SER A 64 1.29 2.57 -7.78
C SER A 64 1.92 3.26 -6.58
N ASN A 65 3.20 3.64 -6.67
CA ASN A 65 3.93 4.39 -5.64
C ASN A 65 3.83 5.92 -5.77
N ASP A 66 3.34 6.42 -6.92
CA ASP A 66 3.18 7.85 -7.21
C ASP A 66 1.79 8.41 -6.85
N ILE A 67 0.88 7.57 -6.32
CA ILE A 67 -0.43 8.04 -5.87
C ILE A 67 -0.25 8.98 -4.69
N LYS A 68 -0.94 10.11 -4.73
CA LYS A 68 -0.95 11.10 -3.65
C LYS A 68 -2.22 11.06 -2.81
N THR A 69 -2.05 11.34 -1.52
CA THR A 69 -3.13 11.65 -0.58
C THR A 69 -3.75 13.01 -0.88
N VAL A 70 -4.77 13.39 -0.12
CA VAL A 70 -5.34 14.75 -0.16
C VAL A 70 -4.35 15.83 0.28
N ASP A 71 -3.33 15.46 1.05
CA ASP A 71 -2.25 16.32 1.54
C ASP A 71 -1.03 16.34 0.60
N ASP A 72 -1.20 15.87 -0.65
CA ASP A 72 -0.15 15.78 -1.68
C ASP A 72 1.02 14.83 -1.34
N GLU A 73 0.86 13.95 -0.35
CA GLU A 73 1.89 13.01 0.09
C GLU A 73 1.79 11.68 -0.66
N THR A 74 2.92 11.16 -1.13
CA THR A 74 3.01 9.79 -1.68
C THR A 74 3.31 8.77 -0.58
N ALA A 75 3.27 7.48 -0.92
CA ALA A 75 3.61 6.43 0.02
C ALA A 75 5.05 6.52 0.55
N CYS A 76 6.00 7.09 -0.22
CA CYS A 76 7.35 7.30 0.31
C CYS A 76 7.44 8.48 1.28
N ASP A 77 6.58 9.50 1.13
CA ASP A 77 6.57 10.70 1.97
C ASP A 77 6.02 10.38 3.37
N VAL A 78 4.98 9.54 3.44
CA VAL A 78 4.37 9.12 4.72
C VAL A 78 5.08 7.93 5.38
N ALA A 79 6.19 7.45 4.82
CA ALA A 79 6.84 6.24 5.31
C ALA A 79 7.37 6.41 6.74
N LYS A 80 7.21 5.38 7.59
CA LYS A 80 7.64 5.37 9.00
C LYS A 80 9.11 5.75 9.21
N THR A 81 9.96 5.43 8.23
CA THR A 81 11.39 5.74 8.26
C THR A 81 11.84 6.25 6.88
N VAL A 82 12.84 7.12 6.87
CA VAL A 82 13.47 7.62 5.65
C VAL A 82 14.01 6.46 4.79
N THR A 83 14.55 5.41 5.42
CA THR A 83 15.03 4.21 4.72
C THR A 83 13.91 3.52 3.94
N LEU A 84 12.73 3.36 4.56
CA LEU A 84 11.57 2.75 3.89
C LEU A 84 11.02 3.65 2.78
N GLY A 85 10.95 4.97 3.00
CA GLY A 85 10.55 5.92 1.97
C GLY A 85 11.47 5.84 0.74
N ASN A 86 12.79 5.84 0.96
CA ASN A 86 13.77 5.66 -0.11
C ASN A 86 13.63 4.30 -0.82
N PHE A 87 13.33 3.24 -0.09
CA PHE A 87 13.06 1.92 -0.67
C PHE A 87 11.87 1.98 -1.64
N ILE A 88 10.73 2.56 -1.23
CA ILE A 88 9.52 2.67 -2.07
C ILE A 88 9.79 3.55 -3.30
N LYS A 89 10.46 4.69 -3.10
CA LYS A 89 10.77 5.65 -4.17
C LYS A 89 11.69 5.07 -5.24
N ASN A 90 12.65 4.24 -4.84
CA ASN A 90 13.62 3.63 -5.75
C ASN A 90 13.24 2.20 -6.17
N PHE A 91 12.05 1.72 -5.80
CA PHE A 91 11.61 0.39 -6.18
C PHE A 91 11.49 0.28 -7.70
N LYS A 92 12.23 -0.66 -8.29
CA LYS A 92 12.20 -0.95 -9.73
C LYS A 92 11.46 -2.28 -9.95
N LYS A 93 10.59 -2.30 -10.95
CA LYS A 93 9.87 -3.50 -11.41
C LYS A 93 10.79 -4.43 -12.18
#